data_AF-A0A4Y8AJT6-F1
#
_entry.id   AF-A0A4Y8AJT6-F1
#
_cell.length_a   1.000
_cell.length_b   1.000
_cell.length_c   1.000
_cell.angle_alpha   90.00
_cell.angle_beta   90.00
_cell.angle_gamma   90.00
#
_symmetry.space_group_name_H-M   'P 1'
#
loop_
_entity.id
_entity.type
_entity.pdbx_description
1 polymer ?
#
loop_
_entity_poly.entity_id
_entity_poly.type
_entity_poly.pdbx_seq_one_letter_code
_entity_poly.pdbx_strand_id
1 'polypeptide(L)'
;MSATYLAHAQNVTYSKDSSGNLIQEDSRGSIKIYRKDVWGNMVVEDESGRYIMTLTKDIFGNDVEEYGDGKKRIYEKDNFGDTIIKDEHGSTVATIKKDIFGSDIVTDAPGRKKVYKKDIFGRFVVEDENGRTIATRTKDIFGNDVEEYGDGRKRVFEKNIFGDTNVKDEHGTTVLTIKKDIFGNYTETDAQGKKRVYKKDIFGNTVVEDESGRTIATYKKDIFGNLVVEEY
;
A
#
# COMPACT_ATOMS: atom_id res chain seq x y z
N MET A 1 20.30 24.70 -15.57
CA MET A 1 19.02 24.57 -16.31
C MET A 1 19.17 23.33 -17.18
N SER A 2 18.49 22.20 -17.00
CA SER A 2 17.14 21.94 -16.52
C SER A 2 17.15 21.02 -15.30
N ALA A 3 16.35 21.38 -14.31
CA ALA A 3 16.02 20.59 -13.14
C ALA A 3 14.76 19.80 -13.44
N THR A 4 14.77 18.49 -13.20
CA THR A 4 13.58 17.70 -12.86
C THR A 4 14.04 16.37 -12.26
N TYR A 5 14.38 16.39 -10.97
CA TYR A 5 14.52 15.18 -10.17
C TYR A 5 13.11 14.79 -9.69
N LEU A 6 12.44 13.92 -10.46
CA LEU A 6 11.20 13.26 -10.05
C LEU A 6 11.56 11.89 -9.45
N ALA A 7 12.02 11.89 -8.20
CA ALA A 7 12.09 10.69 -7.38
C ALA A 7 10.96 10.73 -6.35
N HIS A 8 9.72 10.60 -6.83
CA HIS A 8 8.56 10.39 -5.96
C HIS A 8 8.58 8.93 -5.49
N ALA A 9 9.26 8.68 -4.38
CA ALA A 9 9.11 7.41 -3.68
C ALA A 9 7.75 7.45 -2.96
N GLN A 10 6.76 6.74 -3.50
CA GLN A 10 5.40 6.66 -2.97
C GLN A 10 5.41 5.96 -1.59
N ASN A 11 5.46 6.75 -0.52
CA ASN A 11 5.11 6.25 0.81
C ASN A 11 3.62 5.93 0.82
N VAL A 12 3.24 4.78 1.35
CA VAL A 12 1.85 4.38 1.51
C VAL A 12 1.63 4.07 2.99
N THR A 13 0.70 4.77 3.63
CA THR A 13 0.31 4.53 5.01
C THR A 13 -0.98 3.75 5.05
N TYR A 14 -1.13 2.91 6.07
CA TYR A 14 -2.33 2.10 6.27
C TYR A 14 -2.91 2.38 7.66
N SER A 15 -4.20 2.64 7.72
CA SER A 15 -4.93 2.86 8.98
C SER A 15 -6.29 2.16 8.95
N LYS A 16 -7.03 2.22 10.06
CA LYS A 16 -8.41 1.74 10.11
C LYS A 16 -9.36 2.88 10.46
N ASP A 17 -10.50 2.93 9.79
CA ASP A 17 -11.60 3.81 10.17
C ASP A 17 -12.31 3.29 11.43
N SER A 18 -13.32 4.03 11.91
CA SER A 18 -14.10 3.62 13.09
C SER A 18 -15.07 2.45 12.83
N SER A 19 -15.26 2.02 11.58
CA SER A 19 -15.95 0.76 11.21
C SER A 19 -14.97 -0.42 11.17
N GLY A 20 -13.67 -0.16 11.31
CA GLY A 20 -12.62 -1.15 11.10
C GLY A 20 -12.27 -1.38 9.63
N ASN A 21 -12.80 -0.57 8.70
CA ASN A 21 -12.41 -0.58 7.28
C ASN A 21 -10.97 -0.11 7.13
N LEU A 22 -10.25 -0.67 6.17
CA LEU A 22 -8.86 -0.31 5.91
C LEU A 22 -8.79 0.98 5.07
N ILE A 23 -7.94 1.91 5.46
CA ILE A 23 -7.62 3.12 4.71
C ILE A 23 -6.17 3.02 4.24
N GLN A 24 -5.94 3.34 2.98
CA GLN A 24 -4.63 3.47 2.37
C GLN A 24 -4.45 4.91 1.90
N GLU A 25 -3.39 5.60 2.33
CA GLU A 25 -3.04 6.95 1.84
C GLU A 25 -1.67 6.88 1.16
N ASP A 26 -1.55 7.38 -0.07
CA ASP A 26 -0.26 7.49 -0.74
C ASP A 26 0.45 8.82 -0.44
N SER A 27 1.71 8.94 -0.82
CA SER A 27 2.54 10.12 -0.53
C SER A 27 2.07 11.41 -1.22
N ARG A 28 1.11 11.30 -2.15
CA ARG A 28 0.48 12.45 -2.81
C ARG A 28 -0.81 12.86 -2.10
N GLY A 29 -1.17 12.17 -1.03
CA GLY A 29 -2.43 12.36 -0.31
C GLY A 29 -3.60 11.64 -0.94
N SER A 30 -3.40 10.80 -1.96
CA SER A 30 -4.51 10.05 -2.56
C SER A 30 -4.95 8.94 -1.61
N ILE A 31 -6.24 8.93 -1.28
CA ILE A 31 -6.79 7.98 -0.32
C ILE A 31 -7.64 6.92 -0.99
N LYS A 32 -7.54 5.69 -0.50
CA LYS A 32 -8.42 4.57 -0.81
C LYS A 32 -9.00 3.99 0.45
N ILE A 33 -10.31 3.79 0.46
CA ILE A 33 -11.06 3.19 1.56
C ILE A 33 -11.56 1.83 1.11
N TYR A 34 -11.27 0.81 1.89
CA TYR A 34 -11.62 -0.59 1.64
C TYR A 34 -12.73 -1.00 2.61
N ARG A 35 -13.97 -1.09 2.13
CA ARG A 35 -15.15 -1.43 2.94
C ARG A 35 -15.86 -2.67 2.41
N LYS A 36 -16.63 -3.35 3.26
CA LYS A 36 -17.54 -4.42 2.80
C LYS A 36 -18.91 -3.86 2.42
N ASP A 37 -19.45 -4.29 1.29
CA ASP A 37 -20.84 -4.02 0.90
C ASP A 37 -21.84 -4.92 1.66
N VAL A 38 -23.13 -4.77 1.37
CA VAL A 38 -24.21 -5.55 1.99
C VAL A 38 -24.17 -7.05 1.65
N TRP A 39 -23.48 -7.42 0.58
CA TRP A 39 -23.26 -8.81 0.16
C TRP A 39 -21.92 -9.37 0.69
N GLY A 40 -21.14 -8.54 1.39
CA GLY A 40 -19.84 -8.90 1.95
C GLY A 40 -18.66 -8.77 0.99
N ASN A 41 -18.86 -8.24 -0.23
CA ASN A 41 -17.79 -7.98 -1.19
C ASN A 41 -16.97 -6.77 -0.75
N MET A 42 -15.69 -6.75 -1.10
CA MET A 42 -14.83 -5.60 -0.80
C MET A 42 -15.01 -4.53 -1.86
N VAL A 43 -15.45 -3.35 -1.47
CA VAL A 43 -15.54 -2.15 -2.32
C VAL A 43 -14.40 -1.20 -1.96
N VAL A 44 -13.77 -0.67 -3.00
CA VAL A 44 -12.69 0.31 -2.91
C VAL A 44 -13.18 1.63 -3.49
N GLU A 45 -13.12 2.67 -2.68
CA GLU A 45 -13.54 4.04 -3.02
C GLU A 45 -12.41 5.03 -2.73
N ASP A 46 -12.43 6.19 -3.39
CA ASP A 46 -11.59 7.32 -3.00
C ASP A 46 -12.17 8.08 -1.79
N GLU A 47 -11.45 9.08 -1.29
CA GLU A 47 -11.93 9.93 -0.18
C GLU A 47 -13.27 10.62 -0.46
N SER A 48 -13.56 10.94 -1.72
CA SER A 48 -14.83 11.56 -2.12
C SER A 48 -16.00 10.56 -2.21
N GLY A 49 -15.77 9.28 -1.90
CA GLY A 49 -16.75 8.21 -2.04
C GLY A 49 -16.95 7.76 -3.49
N ARG A 50 -16.05 8.12 -4.40
CA ARG A 50 -16.12 7.68 -5.79
C ARG A 50 -15.67 6.23 -5.89
N TYR A 51 -16.49 5.44 -6.57
CA TYR A 51 -16.20 4.05 -6.86
C TYR A 51 -14.90 3.89 -7.68
N ILE A 52 -13.96 3.11 -7.15
CA ILE A 52 -12.73 2.72 -7.86
C ILE A 52 -12.89 1.29 -8.38
N MET A 53 -13.27 0.35 -7.51
CA MET A 53 -13.28 -1.07 -7.81
C MET A 53 -14.09 -1.88 -6.78
N THR A 54 -14.60 -3.04 -7.17
CA THR A 54 -15.09 -4.08 -6.27
C THR A 54 -14.26 -5.35 -6.46
N LEU A 55 -13.97 -6.04 -5.37
CA LEU A 55 -13.46 -7.40 -5.36
C LEU A 55 -14.61 -8.37 -5.05
N THR A 56 -14.98 -9.17 -6.03
CA THR A 56 -16.08 -10.15 -5.97
C THR A 56 -15.59 -11.57 -6.28
N LYS A 57 -16.52 -12.53 -6.27
CA LYS A 57 -16.31 -13.86 -6.87
C LYS A 57 -17.17 -14.04 -8.10
N ASP A 58 -16.63 -14.67 -9.15
CA ASP A 58 -17.42 -15.10 -10.30
C ASP A 58 -18.26 -16.35 -9.98
N ILE A 59 -19.03 -16.82 -10.97
CA ILE A 59 -19.88 -18.01 -10.85
C ILE A 59 -19.10 -19.31 -10.62
N PHE A 60 -17.79 -19.31 -10.88
CA PHE A 60 -16.88 -20.43 -10.66
C PHE A 60 -16.11 -20.29 -9.33
N GLY A 61 -16.32 -19.20 -8.59
CA GLY A 61 -15.65 -18.91 -7.33
C GLY A 61 -14.29 -18.21 -7.45
N ASN A 62 -13.88 -17.84 -8.67
CA ASN A 62 -12.63 -17.11 -8.93
C ASN A 62 -12.73 -15.68 -8.40
N ASP A 63 -11.63 -15.12 -7.91
CA ASP A 63 -11.60 -13.72 -7.50
C ASP A 63 -11.66 -12.81 -8.72
N VAL A 64 -12.48 -11.77 -8.65
CA VAL A 64 -12.66 -10.78 -9.72
C VAL A 64 -12.46 -9.38 -9.16
N GLU A 65 -11.55 -8.63 -9.75
CA GLU A 65 -11.47 -7.18 -9.61
C GLU A 65 -12.29 -6.56 -10.74
N GLU A 66 -13.33 -5.80 -10.42
CA GLU A 66 -14.12 -5.04 -11.38
C GLU A 66 -13.94 -3.54 -11.15
N TYR A 67 -13.36 -2.85 -12.12
CA TYR A 67 -13.00 -1.44 -12.03
C TYR A 67 -14.18 -0.55 -12.44
N GLY A 68 -14.17 0.71 -11.99
CA GLY A 68 -15.23 1.70 -12.30
C GLY A 68 -15.43 1.99 -13.79
N ASP A 69 -14.46 1.68 -14.64
CA ASP A 69 -14.53 1.81 -16.10
C ASP A 69 -15.03 0.52 -16.80
N GLY A 70 -15.44 -0.50 -16.02
CA GLY A 70 -15.95 -1.77 -16.53
C GLY A 70 -14.87 -2.80 -16.88
N LYS A 71 -13.58 -2.45 -16.78
CA LYS A 71 -12.49 -3.42 -16.94
C LYS A 71 -12.53 -4.45 -15.82
N LYS A 72 -12.05 -5.65 -16.11
CA LYS A 72 -12.00 -6.74 -15.12
C LYS A 72 -10.63 -7.39 -15.08
N ARG A 73 -10.27 -7.91 -13.90
CA ARG A 73 -9.22 -8.91 -13.75
C ARG A 73 -9.80 -10.13 -13.06
N ILE A 74 -9.74 -11.26 -13.73
CA ILE A 74 -10.25 -12.54 -13.23
C ILE A 74 -9.04 -13.39 -12.86
N TYR A 75 -8.98 -13.83 -11.61
CA TYR A 75 -7.89 -14.63 -11.07
C TYR A 75 -8.32 -16.10 -11.01
N GLU A 76 -8.04 -16.82 -12.08
CA GLU A 76 -8.40 -18.23 -12.25
C GLU A 76 -7.26 -19.14 -11.80
N LYS A 77 -7.59 -20.28 -11.17
CA LYS A 77 -6.62 -21.34 -10.88
C LYS A 77 -6.65 -22.40 -11.96
N ASP A 78 -5.50 -22.73 -12.52
CA ASP A 78 -5.38 -23.86 -13.44
C ASP A 78 -5.30 -25.21 -12.69
N ASN A 79 -5.25 -26.31 -13.44
CA ASN A 79 -5.19 -27.67 -12.88
C ASN A 79 -3.91 -27.97 -12.09
N PHE A 80 -2.88 -27.13 -12.23
CA PHE A 80 -1.63 -27.23 -11.47
C PHE A 80 -1.62 -26.30 -10.24
N GLY A 81 -2.68 -25.52 -10.05
CA GLY A 81 -2.80 -24.53 -8.97
C GLY A 81 -2.10 -23.21 -9.27
N ASP A 82 -1.61 -23.01 -10.49
CA ASP A 82 -1.07 -21.73 -10.94
C ASP A 82 -2.21 -20.71 -11.13
N THR A 83 -1.93 -19.42 -10.89
CA THR A 83 -2.92 -18.36 -11.13
C THR A 83 -2.76 -17.83 -12.55
N ILE A 84 -3.85 -17.82 -13.31
CA ILE A 84 -3.98 -17.14 -14.60
C ILE A 84 -4.84 -15.90 -14.38
N ILE A 85 -4.29 -14.74 -14.72
CA ILE A 85 -5.00 -13.46 -14.61
C ILE A 85 -5.50 -13.11 -16.01
N LYS A 86 -6.82 -13.04 -16.18
CA LYS A 86 -7.47 -12.68 -17.45
C LYS A 86 -8.11 -11.30 -17.39
N ASP A 87 -8.19 -10.61 -18.52
CA ASP A 87 -8.97 -9.37 -18.66
C ASP A 87 -10.48 -9.65 -18.86
N GLU A 88 -11.27 -8.59 -19.01
CA GLU A 88 -12.71 -8.67 -19.31
C GLU A 88 -13.06 -9.39 -20.62
N HIS A 89 -12.10 -9.54 -21.54
CA HIS A 89 -12.25 -10.24 -22.81
C HIS A 89 -11.78 -11.70 -22.76
N GLY A 90 -11.29 -12.15 -21.59
CA GLY A 90 -10.76 -13.50 -21.39
C GLY A 90 -9.31 -13.69 -21.85
N SER A 91 -8.61 -12.61 -22.22
CA SER A 91 -7.21 -12.66 -22.62
C SER A 91 -6.31 -12.71 -21.38
N THR A 92 -5.28 -13.57 -21.40
CA THR A 92 -4.31 -13.64 -20.30
C THR A 92 -3.45 -12.39 -20.26
N VAL A 93 -3.52 -11.65 -19.15
CA VAL A 93 -2.70 -10.45 -18.91
C VAL A 93 -1.49 -10.73 -18.04
N ALA A 94 -1.54 -11.78 -17.22
CA ALA A 94 -0.42 -12.25 -16.43
C ALA A 94 -0.65 -13.70 -15.93
N THR A 95 0.42 -14.35 -15.51
CA THR A 95 0.38 -15.64 -14.80
C THR A 95 1.27 -15.59 -13.57
N ILE A 96 0.87 -16.27 -12.50
CA ILE A 96 1.65 -16.45 -11.28
C ILE A 96 1.82 -17.95 -11.07
N LYS A 97 3.08 -18.41 -11.07
CA LYS A 97 3.45 -19.82 -10.93
C LYS A 97 4.45 -20.00 -9.81
N LYS A 98 4.47 -21.18 -9.18
CA LYS A 98 5.56 -21.54 -8.27
C LYS A 98 6.65 -22.31 -8.99
N ASP A 99 7.91 -21.95 -8.75
CA ASP A 99 9.04 -22.77 -9.19
C ASP A 99 9.25 -23.98 -8.26
N ILE A 100 10.22 -24.84 -8.61
CA ILE A 100 10.56 -26.04 -7.84
C ILE A 100 11.10 -25.75 -6.43
N PHE A 101 11.50 -24.51 -6.16
CA PHE A 101 11.98 -24.04 -4.87
C PHE A 101 10.89 -23.29 -4.07
N GLY A 102 9.68 -23.18 -4.63
CA GLY A 102 8.53 -22.49 -4.03
C GLY A 102 8.51 -20.98 -4.26
N SER A 103 9.43 -20.43 -5.08
CA SER A 103 9.46 -19.02 -5.46
C SER A 103 8.27 -18.69 -6.35
N ASP A 104 7.70 -17.49 -6.19
CA ASP A 104 6.62 -17.01 -7.06
C ASP A 104 7.20 -16.34 -8.30
N ILE A 105 6.82 -16.83 -9.48
CA ILE A 105 7.18 -16.28 -10.78
C ILE A 105 5.94 -15.59 -11.35
N VAL A 106 6.02 -14.28 -11.49
CA VAL A 106 5.00 -13.49 -12.19
C VAL A 106 5.48 -13.25 -13.61
N THR A 107 4.69 -13.67 -14.59
CA THR A 107 4.95 -13.44 -16.01
C THR A 107 3.85 -12.56 -16.57
N ASP A 108 4.19 -11.43 -17.18
CA ASP A 108 3.20 -10.55 -17.83
C ASP A 108 2.83 -11.02 -19.25
N ALA A 109 1.83 -10.38 -19.87
CA ALA A 109 1.37 -10.77 -21.22
C ALA A 109 2.49 -10.75 -22.28
N PRO A 110 3.40 -9.75 -22.30
CA PRO A 110 4.60 -9.80 -23.15
C PRO A 110 5.60 -10.92 -22.85
N GLY A 111 5.49 -11.61 -21.72
CA GLY A 111 6.38 -12.70 -21.32
C GLY A 111 7.54 -12.28 -20.40
N ARG A 112 7.58 -11.03 -19.93
CA ARG A 112 8.58 -10.54 -18.98
C ARG A 112 8.30 -11.11 -17.60
N LYS A 113 9.36 -11.49 -16.91
CA LYS A 113 9.28 -12.21 -15.63
C LYS A 113 9.78 -11.38 -14.47
N LYS A 114 9.15 -11.60 -13.32
CA LYS A 114 9.66 -11.23 -12.00
C LYS A 114 9.61 -12.43 -11.08
N VAL A 115 10.69 -12.65 -10.34
CA VAL A 115 10.79 -13.74 -9.38
C VAL A 115 10.80 -13.15 -7.98
N TYR A 116 9.90 -13.65 -7.14
CA TYR A 116 9.77 -13.28 -5.74
C TYR A 116 10.15 -14.48 -4.89
N LYS A 117 11.20 -14.36 -4.10
CA LYS A 117 11.75 -15.48 -3.33
C LYS A 117 12.32 -15.03 -1.99
N LYS A 118 12.59 -16.01 -1.13
CA LYS A 118 13.51 -15.82 0.00
C LYS A 118 14.87 -16.38 -0.38
N ASP A 119 15.93 -15.61 -0.14
CA ASP A 119 17.29 -16.13 -0.33
C ASP A 119 17.73 -17.02 0.84
N ILE A 120 18.96 -17.55 0.75
CA ILE A 120 19.54 -18.44 1.77
C ILE A 120 19.72 -17.79 3.15
N PHE A 121 19.66 -16.46 3.23
CA PHE A 121 19.73 -15.70 4.48
C PHE A 121 18.33 -15.31 4.99
N GLY A 122 17.28 -15.77 4.31
CA GLY A 122 15.88 -15.47 4.64
C GLY A 122 15.43 -14.07 4.21
N ARG A 123 16.23 -13.35 3.41
CA ARG A 123 15.85 -12.03 2.87
C ARG A 123 14.82 -12.22 1.78
N PHE A 124 13.81 -11.34 1.74
CA PHE A 124 12.92 -11.27 0.59
C PHE A 124 13.66 -10.61 -0.58
N VAL A 125 13.62 -11.23 -1.74
CA VAL A 125 14.33 -10.79 -2.95
C VAL A 125 13.35 -10.78 -4.11
N VAL A 126 13.42 -9.69 -4.88
CA VAL A 126 12.74 -9.56 -6.17
C VAL A 126 13.80 -9.48 -7.26
N GLU A 127 13.72 -10.38 -8.23
CA GLU A 127 14.59 -10.41 -9.40
C GLU A 127 13.80 -10.11 -10.67
N ASP A 128 14.47 -9.49 -11.64
CA ASP A 128 13.98 -9.36 -13.01
C ASP A 128 14.16 -10.68 -13.82
N GLU A 129 13.75 -10.65 -15.07
CA GLU A 129 13.85 -11.78 -15.99
C GLU A 129 15.30 -12.24 -16.30
N ASN A 130 16.28 -11.38 -16.04
CA ASN A 130 17.70 -11.67 -16.23
C ASN A 130 18.37 -12.16 -14.93
N GLY A 131 17.60 -12.38 -13.86
CA GLY A 131 18.13 -12.76 -12.55
C GLY A 131 18.82 -11.61 -11.80
N ARG A 132 18.62 -10.35 -12.21
CA ARG A 132 19.15 -9.19 -11.49
C ARG A 132 18.23 -8.83 -10.35
N THR A 133 18.78 -8.68 -9.15
CA THR A 133 18.03 -8.18 -7.99
C THR A 133 17.60 -6.74 -8.20
N ILE A 134 16.29 -6.51 -8.21
CA ILE A 134 15.69 -5.17 -8.33
C ILE A 134 15.20 -4.61 -7.00
N ALA A 135 14.94 -5.47 -6.02
CA ALA A 135 14.61 -5.06 -4.67
C ALA A 135 14.93 -6.17 -3.66
N THR A 136 15.31 -5.80 -2.45
CA THR A 136 15.40 -6.70 -1.30
C THR A 136 14.73 -6.10 -0.08
N ARG A 137 14.23 -6.97 0.80
CA ARG A 137 13.78 -6.60 2.13
C ARG A 137 14.34 -7.56 3.17
N THR A 138 14.99 -7.01 4.19
CA THR A 138 15.66 -7.76 5.26
C THR A 138 15.54 -7.05 6.60
N LYS A 139 16.08 -7.66 7.67
CA LYS A 139 16.43 -6.96 8.89
C LYS A 139 17.91 -6.58 8.91
N ASP A 140 18.25 -5.43 9.47
CA ASP A 140 19.64 -5.08 9.79
C ASP A 140 20.11 -5.76 11.09
N ILE A 141 21.35 -5.48 11.48
CA ILE A 141 21.96 -6.03 12.71
C ILE A 141 21.27 -5.58 14.00
N PHE A 142 20.46 -4.53 13.95
CA PHE A 142 19.68 -4.01 15.08
C PHE A 142 18.22 -4.49 15.04
N GLY A 143 17.84 -5.29 14.04
CA GLY A 143 16.49 -5.80 13.84
C GLY A 143 15.53 -4.87 13.10
N ASN A 144 16.02 -3.72 12.60
CA ASN A 144 15.23 -2.76 11.84
C ASN A 144 14.91 -3.33 10.45
N ASP A 145 13.73 -3.04 9.92
CA ASP A 145 13.42 -3.41 8.54
C ASP A 145 14.22 -2.53 7.57
N VAL A 146 14.83 -3.17 6.57
CA VAL A 146 15.61 -2.52 5.52
C VAL A 146 15.04 -2.92 4.18
N GLU A 147 14.76 -1.91 3.35
CA GLU A 147 14.48 -2.07 1.94
C GLU A 147 15.64 -1.51 1.13
N GLU A 148 16.08 -2.25 0.12
CA GLU A 148 17.16 -1.82 -0.80
C GLU A 148 16.71 -2.08 -2.23
N TYR A 149 16.94 -1.12 -3.11
CA TYR A 149 16.47 -1.12 -4.48
C TYR A 149 17.66 -1.28 -5.44
N GLY A 150 17.42 -1.84 -6.63
CA GLY A 150 18.47 -2.11 -7.62
C GLY A 150 19.20 -0.87 -8.15
N ASP A 151 18.68 0.33 -7.88
CA ASP A 151 19.32 1.62 -8.17
C ASP A 151 20.21 2.14 -7.03
N GLY A 152 20.36 1.37 -5.95
CA GLY A 152 21.18 1.71 -4.78
C GLY A 152 20.43 2.51 -3.70
N ARG A 153 19.17 2.89 -3.93
CA ARG A 153 18.36 3.54 -2.89
C ARG A 153 18.08 2.58 -1.75
N LYS A 154 17.97 3.13 -0.55
CA LYS A 154 17.74 2.33 0.66
C LYS A 154 16.77 3.02 1.59
N ARG A 155 15.96 2.23 2.30
CA ARG A 155 15.12 2.69 3.40
C ARG A 155 15.36 1.84 4.63
N VAL A 156 15.65 2.49 5.76
CA VAL A 156 15.76 1.82 7.06
C VAL A 156 14.66 2.33 7.96
N PHE A 157 13.84 1.43 8.46
CA PHE A 157 12.73 1.73 9.37
C PHE A 157 13.20 1.49 10.81
N GLU A 158 13.83 2.51 11.40
CA GLU A 158 14.38 2.44 12.74
C GLU A 158 13.29 2.71 13.77
N LYS A 159 13.06 1.74 14.66
CA LYS A 159 12.10 1.91 15.75
C LYS A 159 12.82 2.21 17.06
N ASN A 160 12.45 3.32 17.72
CA ASN A 160 13.03 3.66 19.02
C ASN A 160 12.32 2.91 20.17
N ILE A 161 12.85 3.08 21.39
CA ILE A 161 12.31 2.43 22.61
C ILE A 161 10.88 2.89 22.97
N PHE A 162 10.45 4.06 22.47
CA PHE A 162 9.10 4.60 22.67
C PHE A 162 8.12 4.10 21.61
N GLY A 163 8.61 3.37 20.61
CA GLY A 163 7.83 2.85 19.49
C GLY A 163 7.69 3.82 18.31
N ASP A 164 8.33 4.99 18.36
CA ASP A 164 8.40 5.90 17.22
C ASP A 164 9.25 5.28 16.12
N THR A 165 8.94 5.60 14.87
CA THR A 165 9.65 5.11 13.69
C THR A 165 10.31 6.26 12.95
N ASN A 166 11.62 6.19 12.74
CA ASN A 166 12.35 7.04 11.81
C ASN A 166 12.63 6.23 10.54
N VAL A 167 12.20 6.75 9.39
CA VAL A 167 12.56 6.20 8.09
C VAL A 167 13.78 6.97 7.60
N LYS A 168 14.90 6.26 7.42
CA LYS A 168 16.14 6.83 6.89
C LYS A 168 16.38 6.42 5.46
N ASP A 169 16.94 7.31 4.65
CA ASP A 169 17.38 7.03 3.29
C ASP A 169 18.77 6.34 3.23
N GLU A 170 19.29 6.11 2.02
CA GLU A 170 20.64 5.57 1.79
C GLU A 170 21.78 6.40 2.40
N HIS A 171 21.57 7.68 2.68
CA HIS A 171 22.55 8.57 3.29
C HIS A 171 22.43 8.62 4.83
N GLY A 172 21.48 7.88 5.40
CA GLY A 172 21.18 7.90 6.83
C GLY A 172 20.37 9.12 7.28
N THR A 173 19.85 9.91 6.33
CA THR A 173 19.02 11.08 6.60
C THR A 173 17.60 10.63 6.92
N THR A 174 17.02 11.13 8.01
CA THR A 174 15.61 10.87 8.32
C THR A 174 14.72 11.59 7.32
N VAL A 175 13.99 10.83 6.51
CA VAL A 175 13.04 11.34 5.50
C VAL A 175 11.59 11.37 5.99
N LEU A 176 11.29 10.61 7.04
CA LEU A 176 9.98 10.56 7.68
C LEU A 176 10.13 10.15 9.14
N THR A 177 9.43 10.82 10.03
CA THR A 177 9.28 10.43 11.44
C THR A 177 7.81 10.18 11.73
N ILE A 178 7.49 9.03 12.30
CA ILE A 178 6.14 8.64 12.72
C ILE A 178 6.16 8.44 14.23
N LYS A 179 5.35 9.22 14.94
CA LYS A 179 5.21 9.16 16.40
C LYS A 179 3.80 8.84 16.80
N LYS A 180 3.64 8.10 17.89
CA LYS A 180 2.35 7.87 18.52
C LYS A 180 2.35 8.46 19.91
N ASP A 181 1.43 9.38 20.18
CA ASP A 181 1.31 9.97 21.52
C ASP A 181 0.57 9.03 22.49
N ILE A 182 0.50 9.45 23.75
CA ILE A 182 -0.16 8.68 24.83
C ILE A 182 -1.69 8.57 24.66
N PHE A 183 -2.28 9.45 23.86
CA PHE A 183 -3.70 9.44 23.52
C PHE A 183 -3.99 8.58 22.29
N GLY A 184 -2.95 8.04 21.66
CA GLY A 184 -3.02 7.20 20.48
C GLY A 184 -3.09 7.97 19.17
N ASN A 185 -2.89 9.30 19.18
CA ASN A 185 -2.79 10.10 17.98
C ASN A 185 -1.47 9.84 17.27
N TYR A 186 -1.49 9.90 15.94
CA TYR A 186 -0.29 9.75 15.13
C TYR A 186 0.18 11.11 14.64
N THR A 187 1.49 11.33 14.67
CA THR A 187 2.13 12.48 14.04
C THR A 187 3.13 11.98 13.02
N GLU A 188 2.95 12.39 11.78
CA GLU A 188 3.92 12.22 10.71
C GLU A 188 4.67 13.53 10.52
N THR A 189 5.98 13.46 10.35
CA THR A 189 6.84 14.63 10.08
C THR A 189 7.78 14.29 8.94
N ASP A 190 7.69 15.02 7.84
CA ASP A 190 8.59 14.83 6.69
C ASP A 190 9.99 15.44 6.94
N ALA A 191 10.88 15.24 5.97
CA ALA A 191 12.26 15.77 6.03
C ALA A 191 12.32 17.30 6.12
N GLN A 192 11.29 18.00 5.62
CA GLN A 192 11.16 19.45 5.62
C GLN A 192 10.55 19.98 6.93
N GLY A 193 10.12 19.10 7.83
CA GLY A 193 9.48 19.46 9.08
C GLY A 193 7.98 19.72 8.96
N LYS A 194 7.37 19.48 7.79
CA LYS A 194 5.92 19.54 7.61
C LYS A 194 5.29 18.40 8.39
N LYS A 195 4.15 18.69 9.04
CA LYS A 195 3.50 17.75 9.95
C LYS A 195 2.10 17.43 9.50
N ARG A 196 1.71 16.18 9.73
CA ARG A 196 0.31 15.76 9.73
C ARG A 196 0.00 15.09 11.04
N VAL A 197 -1.00 15.62 11.73
CA VAL A 197 -1.47 15.06 13.00
C VAL A 197 -2.82 14.40 12.76
N TYR A 198 -2.89 13.12 13.05
CA TYR A 198 -4.08 12.30 12.93
C TYR A 198 -4.63 12.04 14.33
N LYS A 199 -5.76 12.65 14.66
CA LYS A 199 -6.39 12.56 15.98
C LYS A 199 -7.85 12.16 15.89
N LYS A 200 -8.39 11.61 16.98
CA LYS A 200 -9.83 11.35 17.11
C LYS A 200 -10.53 12.54 17.77
N ASP A 201 -11.61 13.02 17.18
CA ASP A 201 -12.50 13.99 17.84
C ASP A 201 -13.41 13.30 18.88
N ILE A 202 -14.23 14.09 19.57
CA ILE A 202 -15.15 13.59 20.61
C ILE A 202 -16.24 12.66 20.07
N PHE A 203 -16.45 12.63 18.76
CA PHE A 203 -17.42 11.77 18.07
C PHE A 203 -16.75 10.53 17.47
N GLY A 204 -15.43 10.39 17.60
CA GLY A 204 -14.65 9.29 17.04
C GLY A 204 -14.26 9.46 15.57
N ASN A 205 -14.49 10.64 14.99
CA ASN A 205 -14.04 10.97 13.63
C ASN A 205 -12.52 11.15 13.62
N THR A 206 -11.87 10.82 12.52
CA THR A 206 -10.43 11.14 12.36
C THR A 206 -10.33 12.55 11.82
N VAL A 207 -9.65 13.43 12.55
CA VAL A 207 -9.30 14.78 12.12
C VAL A 207 -7.83 14.78 11.75
N VAL A 208 -7.53 15.31 10.57
CA VAL A 208 -6.16 15.50 10.08
C VAL A 208 -5.85 16.99 10.09
N GLU A 209 -4.81 17.34 10.84
CA GLU A 209 -4.32 18.71 10.96
C GLU A 209 -2.94 18.85 10.33
N ASP A 210 -2.70 19.99 9.69
CA ASP A 210 -1.38 20.38 9.22
C ASP A 210 -0.48 20.89 10.36
N GLU A 211 0.74 21.32 10.02
CA GLU A 211 1.71 21.87 10.96
C GLU A 211 1.25 23.13 11.71
N SER A 212 0.25 23.86 11.18
CA SER A 212 -0.32 25.06 11.79
C SER A 212 -1.47 24.74 12.75
N GLY A 213 -1.88 23.47 12.83
CA GLY A 213 -3.06 23.04 13.57
C GLY A 213 -4.37 23.29 12.82
N ARG A 214 -4.30 23.67 11.53
CA ARG A 214 -5.50 23.79 10.70
C ARG A 214 -5.94 22.39 10.30
N THR A 215 -7.23 22.11 10.50
CA THR A 215 -7.87 20.93 9.92
C THR A 215 -7.84 21.02 8.40
N ILE A 216 -7.23 20.02 7.76
CA ILE A 216 -7.17 19.90 6.30
C ILE A 216 -8.08 18.78 5.78
N ALA A 217 -8.42 17.81 6.64
CA ALA A 217 -9.38 16.77 6.31
C ALA A 217 -10.07 16.24 7.57
N THR A 218 -11.35 15.88 7.46
CA THR A 218 -12.09 15.13 8.48
C THR A 218 -12.74 13.91 7.87
N TYR A 219 -12.49 12.75 8.47
CA TYR A 219 -13.07 11.46 8.08
C TYR A 219 -14.14 11.10 9.13
N LYS A 220 -15.41 11.24 8.77
CA LYS A 220 -16.55 11.00 9.66
C LYS A 220 -17.55 10.04 9.04
N LYS A 221 -18.45 9.47 9.84
CA LYS A 221 -19.56 8.67 9.33
C LYS A 221 -20.84 9.50 9.25
N ASP A 222 -21.60 9.34 8.17
CA ASP A 222 -22.96 9.86 8.09
C ASP A 222 -23.94 9.05 8.97
N ILE A 223 -25.20 9.48 9.00
CA ILE A 223 -26.27 8.84 9.78
C ILE A 223 -26.61 7.42 9.31
N PHE A 224 -26.17 7.03 8.12
CA PHE A 224 -26.34 5.70 7.54
C PHE A 224 -25.10 4.82 7.73
N GLY A 225 -24.02 5.37 8.31
CA GLY A 225 -22.76 4.68 8.56
C GLY A 225 -21.76 4.73 7.41
N ASN A 226 -22.02 5.49 6.34
CA ASN A 226 -21.07 5.69 5.23
C ASN A 226 -19.98 6.67 5.66
N LEU A 227 -18.73 6.45 5.24
CA LEU A 227 -17.67 7.43 5.46
C LEU A 227 -17.89 8.64 4.52
N VAL A 228 -17.83 9.83 5.10
CA VAL A 228 -17.81 11.11 4.41
C VAL A 228 -16.48 11.77 4.75
N VAL A 229 -15.74 12.17 3.71
CA VAL A 229 -14.54 12.98 3.86
C VAL A 229 -14.88 14.43 3.56
N GLU A 230 -14.47 15.31 4.45
CA GLU A 230 -14.56 16.76 4.27
C GLU A 230 -13.14 17.33 4.25
N GLU A 231 -12.74 17.86 3.10
CA GLU A 231 -11.46 18.56 2.90
C GLU A 231 -11.65 20.08 3.07
N TYR A 232 -10.61 20.75 3.59
CA TYR A 232 -10.68 22.16 4.04
C TYR A 232 -9.49 23.02 3.59
#